data_AF-A0AA39TUK5-F1
#
_entry.id   AF-A0AA39TUK5-F1
#
_cell.length_a   1.000
_cell.length_b   1.000
_cell.length_c   1.000
_cell.angle_alpha   90.00
_cell.angle_beta   90.00
_cell.angle_gamma   90.00
#
_symmetry.space_group_name_H-M   'P 1'
#
loop_
_entity.id
_entity.type
_entity.pdbx_description
1 polymer ?
#
loop_
_entity_poly.entity_id
_entity_poly.type
_entity_poly.pdbx_seq_one_letter_code
_entity_poly.pdbx_strand_id
1 'polypeptide(L)'
;MSLPQVPLSFSHALRSSRVGSACQTVYSSYRPLYLMSRTIYNGSMDNLANSVIDLSSIAKPCHYRLIDCSRFVDRQSLRIYEFTDSITAISYAAISYVWRGNPLDPDASDPDLAAFSVKGAEDGDPVGINALLHACIAALMEGASYLWLDRLCIMQTSKDDKAWQITRMYGVYMDCKVCLVLPGGIRRFVTEEEETTWIERGWTLQEVTAPKSSTVIVGHILA
;
A
#
# COMPACT_ATOMS: atom_id res chain seq x y z
N MET A 1 52.52 -21.97 -31.97
CA MET A 1 53.04 -20.98 -32.93
C MET A 1 51.89 -20.06 -33.31
N SER A 2 52.11 -18.77 -33.12
CA SER A 2 51.11 -17.72 -33.01
C SER A 2 50.62 -17.24 -34.38
N LEU A 3 49.30 -17.12 -34.54
CA LEU A 3 48.66 -16.43 -35.67
C LEU A 3 48.23 -15.02 -35.23
N PRO A 4 48.52 -13.95 -35.99
CA PRO A 4 48.11 -12.59 -35.62
C PRO A 4 46.81 -12.14 -36.31
N GLN A 5 45.87 -11.74 -35.45
CA GLN A 5 45.13 -10.46 -35.39
C GLN A 5 44.45 -9.87 -36.66
N VAL A 6 43.14 -9.60 -36.50
CA VAL A 6 42.22 -8.79 -37.33
C VAL A 6 42.24 -7.32 -36.83
N PRO A 7 41.88 -6.33 -37.66
CA PRO A 7 40.87 -5.37 -37.19
C PRO A 7 39.75 -5.03 -38.20
N LEU A 8 38.57 -4.79 -37.62
CA LEU A 8 37.29 -4.41 -38.21
C LEU A 8 37.28 -2.98 -38.76
N SER A 9 36.52 -2.74 -39.85
CA SER A 9 35.81 -1.48 -40.06
C SER A 9 34.59 -1.67 -40.98
N PHE A 10 33.46 -1.14 -40.49
CA PHE A 10 32.15 -1.05 -41.13
C PHE A 10 32.12 0.00 -42.24
N SER A 11 31.37 -0.26 -43.32
CA SER A 11 30.57 0.75 -44.06
C SER A 11 29.75 0.06 -45.16
N HIS A 12 28.42 0.03 -45.03
CA HIS A 12 27.56 -0.05 -46.21
C HIS A 12 26.31 0.81 -46.00
N ALA A 13 26.07 1.65 -46.99
CA ALA A 13 25.06 2.69 -47.05
C ALA A 13 23.68 2.15 -47.41
N LEU A 14 22.61 2.78 -46.93
CA LEU A 14 21.34 2.83 -47.67
C LEU A 14 20.68 4.21 -47.55
N ARG A 15 20.42 4.79 -48.72
CA ARG A 15 19.68 6.03 -48.96
C ARG A 15 18.17 5.79 -48.89
N SER A 16 17.49 6.75 -48.26
CA SER A 16 16.28 7.47 -48.70
C SER A 16 15.14 6.72 -49.41
N SER A 17 13.97 6.76 -48.76
CA SER A 17 12.69 7.00 -49.44
C SER A 17 11.71 7.70 -48.49
N ARG A 18 11.31 8.94 -48.82
CA ARG A 18 10.21 9.69 -48.20
C ARG A 18 8.90 9.30 -48.88
N VAL A 19 7.85 8.95 -48.12
CA VAL A 19 6.44 9.31 -48.39
C VAL A 19 5.65 9.24 -47.08
N GLY A 20 4.79 10.23 -46.82
CA GLY A 20 3.54 9.98 -46.07
C GLY A 20 3.46 10.56 -44.65
N SER A 21 3.22 11.87 -44.58
CA SER A 21 2.72 12.56 -43.38
C SER A 21 1.30 12.13 -43.04
N ALA A 22 1.08 11.73 -41.78
CA ALA A 22 -0.12 11.96 -40.95
C ALA A 22 -0.22 10.89 -39.84
N CYS A 23 0.67 10.96 -38.84
CA CYS A 23 0.41 10.34 -37.54
C CYS A 23 0.22 11.48 -36.55
N GLN A 24 -1.00 12.02 -36.51
CA GLN A 24 -1.44 12.93 -35.45
C GLN A 24 -1.45 12.15 -34.13
N THR A 25 -0.32 12.23 -33.44
CA THR A 25 -0.25 12.67 -32.04
C THR A 25 -1.55 12.56 -31.24
N VAL A 26 -1.78 11.40 -30.64
CA VAL A 26 -2.53 11.32 -29.37
C VAL A 26 -1.48 11.35 -28.26
N TYR A 27 -0.96 12.54 -27.93
CA TYR A 27 -0.33 12.73 -26.62
C TYR A 27 -1.47 12.68 -25.61
N SER A 28 -1.76 11.47 -25.11
CA SER A 28 -2.47 11.33 -23.84
C SER A 28 -1.68 12.13 -22.81
N SER A 29 -2.35 13.07 -22.16
CA SER A 29 -1.82 13.91 -21.09
C SER A 29 -1.54 13.07 -19.83
N TYR A 30 -0.59 12.15 -19.91
CA TYR A 30 -0.08 11.43 -18.75
C TYR A 30 0.74 12.42 -17.93
N ARG A 31 0.13 13.00 -16.90
CA ARG A 31 0.89 13.65 -15.83
C ARG A 31 1.68 12.55 -15.11
N PRO A 32 3.01 12.67 -14.99
CA PRO A 32 3.79 11.76 -14.16
C PRO A 32 3.20 11.65 -12.75
N LEU A 33 3.18 10.43 -12.19
CA LEU A 33 2.65 10.15 -10.84
C LEU A 33 3.27 11.03 -9.74
N TYR A 34 4.51 11.50 -9.93
CA TYR A 34 5.19 12.42 -9.01
C TYR A 34 4.61 13.85 -9.01
N LEU A 35 3.90 14.27 -10.06
CA LEU A 35 3.25 15.59 -10.13
C LEU A 35 1.86 15.60 -9.48
N MET A 36 1.32 14.44 -9.12
CA MET A 36 -0.03 14.30 -8.56
C MET A 36 -0.03 13.90 -7.09
N SER A 37 1.16 13.84 -6.47
CA SER A 37 1.30 13.40 -5.08
C SER A 37 2.28 14.25 -4.28
N ARG A 38 2.03 14.34 -2.98
CA ARG A 38 2.86 15.02 -1.99
C ARG A 38 3.16 14.06 -0.85
N THR A 39 4.39 14.04 -0.35
CA THR A 39 4.69 13.35 0.91
C THR A 39 4.11 14.12 2.09
N ILE A 40 3.30 13.46 2.91
CA ILE A 40 2.69 14.04 4.11
C ILE A 40 3.24 13.42 5.41
N TYR A 41 3.93 12.29 5.31
CA TYR A 41 4.60 11.66 6.43
C TYR A 41 5.85 10.91 5.94
N ASN A 42 6.93 10.98 6.72
CA ASN A 42 8.18 10.26 6.48
C ASN A 42 8.88 10.02 7.83
N GLY A 43 8.79 8.81 8.37
CA GLY A 43 9.39 8.42 9.65
C GLY A 43 10.26 7.17 9.52
N SER A 44 11.33 7.07 10.32
CA SER A 44 12.12 5.82 10.45
C SER A 44 11.37 4.82 11.31
N MET A 45 11.44 3.53 10.97
CA MET A 45 10.85 2.43 11.73
C MET A 45 11.38 2.36 13.16
N ASP A 46 12.65 2.71 13.39
CA ASP A 46 13.26 2.77 14.73
C ASP A 46 12.52 3.70 15.69
N ASN A 47 11.90 4.76 15.15
CA ASN A 47 11.19 5.78 15.91
C ASN A 47 9.67 5.58 15.87
N LEU A 48 9.18 4.55 15.17
CA LEU A 48 7.74 4.30 15.09
C LEU A 48 7.23 3.64 16.38
N ALA A 49 8.00 2.72 16.98
CA ALA A 49 7.54 1.98 18.14
C ALA A 49 7.11 2.94 19.28
N ASN A 50 5.89 2.71 19.81
CA ASN A 50 5.23 3.51 20.84
C ASN A 50 4.96 4.97 20.47
N SER A 51 5.12 5.35 19.19
CA SER A 51 4.79 6.69 18.71
C SER A 51 3.30 6.85 18.39
N VAL A 52 2.88 8.11 18.23
CA VAL A 52 1.56 8.46 17.71
C VAL A 52 1.74 9.25 16.42
N ILE A 53 1.25 8.71 15.31
CA ILE A 53 1.24 9.41 14.03
C ILE A 53 0.07 10.39 14.02
N ASP A 54 0.37 11.67 13.83
CA ASP A 54 -0.61 12.74 13.68
C ASP A 54 -0.50 13.36 12.29
N LEU A 55 -1.53 13.14 11.46
CA LEU A 55 -1.63 13.72 10.13
C LEU A 55 -2.45 15.02 10.09
N SER A 56 -3.07 15.43 11.21
CA SER A 56 -4.10 16.49 11.24
C SER A 56 -3.61 17.87 10.79
N SER A 57 -2.34 18.20 11.05
CA SER A 57 -1.76 19.49 10.69
C SER A 57 -1.13 19.52 9.28
N ILE A 58 -0.95 18.36 8.65
CA ILE A 58 -0.18 18.22 7.41
C ILE A 58 -1.07 17.82 6.25
N ALA A 59 -1.97 16.86 6.47
CA ALA A 59 -2.84 16.29 5.45
C ALA A 59 -4.09 17.16 5.19
N LYS A 60 -4.62 17.10 3.97
CA LYS A 60 -5.81 17.84 3.53
C LYS A 60 -7.04 16.92 3.47
N PRO A 61 -8.18 17.27 4.10
CA PRO A 61 -9.39 16.47 3.97
C PRO A 61 -9.80 16.22 2.51
N CYS A 62 -10.49 15.11 2.27
CA CYS A 62 -11.05 14.72 0.98
C CYS A 62 -9.99 14.41 -0.10
N HIS A 63 -8.84 13.87 0.33
CA HIS A 63 -7.76 13.45 -0.54
C HIS A 63 -7.47 11.95 -0.34
N TYR A 64 -7.01 11.28 -1.39
CA TYR A 64 -6.52 9.92 -1.27
C TYR A 64 -5.13 9.87 -0.67
N ARG A 65 -4.83 8.80 0.05
CA ARG A 65 -3.50 8.58 0.64
C ARG A 65 -3.10 7.13 0.46
N LEU A 66 -1.80 6.92 0.27
CA LEU A 66 -1.23 5.59 0.13
C LEU A 66 0.15 5.52 0.80
N ILE A 67 0.43 4.37 1.40
CA ILE A 67 1.73 4.02 1.98
C ILE A 67 2.64 3.48 0.86
N ASP A 68 3.91 3.86 0.89
CA ASP A 68 4.93 3.35 -0.04
C ASP A 68 5.53 2.04 0.50
N CYS A 69 5.14 0.91 -0.11
CA CYS A 69 5.58 -0.41 0.35
C CYS A 69 7.10 -0.58 0.20
N SER A 70 7.67 -0.12 -0.91
CA SER A 70 9.12 -0.27 -1.17
C SER A 70 9.95 0.49 -0.15
N ARG A 71 9.51 1.68 0.28
CA ARG A 71 10.18 2.44 1.34
C ARG A 71 10.06 1.76 2.69
N PHE A 72 8.91 1.17 3.00
CA PHE A 72 8.72 0.48 4.26
C PHE A 72 9.61 -0.77 4.35
N VAL A 73 9.69 -1.55 3.27
CA VAL A 73 10.48 -2.80 3.20
C VAL A 73 11.98 -2.52 3.06
N ASP A 74 12.41 -1.75 2.06
CA ASP A 74 13.83 -1.64 1.69
C ASP A 74 14.59 -0.53 2.43
N ARG A 75 13.86 0.40 3.02
CA ARG A 75 14.43 1.61 3.68
C ARG A 75 13.97 1.74 5.13
N GLN A 76 13.22 0.77 5.64
CA GLN A 76 12.66 0.76 6.99
C GLN A 76 12.03 2.12 7.34
N SER A 77 11.27 2.67 6.42
CA SER A 77 10.69 4.00 6.57
C SER A 77 9.23 4.03 6.14
N LEU A 78 8.37 4.48 7.07
CA LEU A 78 6.97 4.73 6.77
C LEU A 78 6.85 6.05 6.03
N ARG A 79 6.52 5.95 4.75
CA ARG A 79 6.24 7.10 3.88
C ARG A 79 4.80 7.06 3.38
N ILE A 80 4.09 8.17 3.58
CA ILE A 80 2.69 8.31 3.15
C ILE A 80 2.62 9.45 2.14
N TYR A 81 2.03 9.15 0.98
CA TYR A 81 1.72 10.12 -0.04
C TYR A 81 0.25 10.51 0.03
N GLU A 82 -0.02 11.78 -0.27
CA GLU A 82 -1.35 12.34 -0.48
C GLU A 82 -1.53 12.68 -1.96
N PHE A 83 -2.68 12.32 -2.54
CA PHE A 83 -3.03 12.50 -3.94
C PHE A 83 -4.26 13.38 -4.08
N THR A 84 -4.25 14.31 -5.04
CA THR A 84 -5.27 15.37 -5.17
C THR A 84 -6.56 14.94 -5.87
N ASP A 85 -6.47 14.02 -6.84
CA ASP A 85 -7.58 13.78 -7.77
C ASP A 85 -8.06 12.33 -7.77
N SER A 86 -7.14 11.38 -8.01
CA SER A 86 -7.49 9.98 -8.19
C SER A 86 -6.29 9.08 -7.94
N ILE A 87 -6.57 7.83 -7.55
CA ILE A 87 -5.60 6.75 -7.39
C ILE A 87 -5.84 5.59 -8.36
N THR A 88 -6.79 5.70 -9.30
CA THR A 88 -7.15 4.59 -10.21
C THR A 88 -6.04 4.17 -11.17
N ALA A 89 -5.12 5.08 -11.48
CA ALA A 89 -3.94 4.79 -12.30
C ALA A 89 -2.73 4.27 -11.47
N ILE A 90 -2.89 4.11 -10.16
CA ILE A 90 -1.83 3.71 -9.24
C ILE A 90 -2.02 2.23 -8.90
N SER A 91 -0.94 1.46 -8.95
CA SER A 91 -0.98 0.07 -8.47
C SER A 91 -0.84 0.05 -6.95
N TYR A 92 -1.95 -0.22 -6.25
CA TYR A 92 -1.98 -0.35 -4.79
C TYR A 92 -2.76 -1.58 -4.34
N ALA A 93 -2.40 -2.11 -3.17
CA ALA A 93 -3.18 -3.09 -2.43
C ALA A 93 -4.07 -2.38 -1.41
N ALA A 94 -5.20 -2.98 -1.05
CA ALA A 94 -6.06 -2.46 0.03
C ALA A 94 -6.15 -3.48 1.17
N ILE A 95 -6.04 -3.04 2.42
CA ILE A 95 -6.19 -3.92 3.59
C ILE A 95 -7.66 -4.01 4.00
N SER A 96 -8.14 -5.23 4.22
CA SER A 96 -9.37 -5.55 4.92
C SER A 96 -9.03 -6.21 6.25
N TYR A 97 -9.47 -5.64 7.37
CA TYR A 97 -9.09 -6.10 8.71
C TYR A 97 -10.07 -5.63 9.78
N VAL A 98 -10.06 -6.25 10.96
CA VAL A 98 -10.83 -5.81 12.12
C VAL A 98 -10.05 -4.74 12.91
N TRP A 99 -10.72 -3.63 13.26
CA TRP A 99 -10.10 -2.55 14.03
C TRP A 99 -9.69 -2.98 15.45
N ARG A 100 -10.44 -3.90 16.05
CA ARG A 100 -10.09 -4.60 17.29
C ARG A 100 -9.97 -6.08 16.96
N GLY A 101 -8.74 -6.48 16.73
CA GLY A 101 -8.37 -7.82 16.31
C GLY A 101 -8.32 -8.81 17.47
N ASN A 102 -7.72 -9.96 17.18
CA ASN A 102 -7.47 -10.98 18.18
C ASN A 102 -6.44 -10.46 19.22
N PRO A 103 -6.61 -10.82 20.50
CA PRO A 103 -5.69 -10.38 21.54
C PRO A 103 -4.27 -10.88 21.28
N LEU A 104 -3.28 -10.18 21.81
CA LEU A 104 -1.91 -10.68 21.79
C LEU A 104 -1.82 -11.96 22.63
N ASP A 105 -1.00 -12.90 22.19
CA ASP A 105 -0.68 -14.09 22.98
C ASP A 105 0.07 -13.64 24.26
N PRO A 106 -0.43 -13.95 25.47
CA PRO A 106 0.21 -13.59 26.73
C PRO A 106 1.64 -14.12 26.87
N ASP A 107 1.95 -15.24 26.22
CA ASP A 107 3.24 -15.94 26.32
C ASP A 107 4.18 -15.60 25.15
N ALA A 108 3.73 -14.81 24.17
CA ALA A 108 4.58 -14.30 23.10
C ALA A 108 5.57 -13.26 23.64
N SER A 109 6.78 -13.72 23.93
CA SER A 109 7.93 -12.89 24.27
C SER A 109 8.62 -12.41 22.99
N ASP A 110 8.03 -11.44 22.28
CA ASP A 110 8.48 -11.15 20.91
C ASP A 110 8.62 -9.65 20.55
N PRO A 111 9.70 -9.23 19.86
CA PRO A 111 9.75 -7.99 19.06
C PRO A 111 8.52 -7.72 18.13
N ASP A 112 7.66 -8.70 17.86
CA ASP A 112 6.33 -8.55 17.24
C ASP A 112 5.36 -7.61 18.02
N LEU A 113 5.72 -7.23 19.25
CA LEU A 113 5.00 -6.23 20.03
C LEU A 113 5.28 -4.79 19.59
N ALA A 114 6.22 -4.51 18.70
CA ALA A 114 6.45 -3.14 18.26
C ALA A 114 5.25 -2.60 17.46
N ALA A 115 4.64 -1.53 17.95
CA ALA A 115 3.44 -0.94 17.37
C ALA A 115 3.41 0.58 17.51
N PHE A 116 2.57 1.23 16.72
CA PHE A 116 2.32 2.66 16.82
C PHE A 116 0.83 2.97 16.70
N SER A 117 0.43 4.09 17.30
CA SER A 117 -0.95 4.57 17.25
C SER A 117 -1.13 5.64 16.18
N VAL A 118 -2.37 5.87 15.76
CA VAL A 118 -2.74 6.98 14.89
C VAL A 118 -3.72 7.87 15.62
N LYS A 119 -3.45 9.18 15.65
CA LYS A 119 -4.30 10.14 16.35
C LYS A 119 -5.71 10.14 15.76
N GLY A 120 -6.72 10.01 16.62
CA GLY A 120 -8.13 9.92 16.26
C GLY A 120 -8.67 8.52 15.93
N ALA A 121 -7.83 7.48 16.07
CA ALA A 121 -8.19 6.06 15.91
C ALA A 121 -7.79 5.19 17.12
N GLU A 122 -7.73 5.81 18.31
CA GLU A 122 -7.41 5.16 19.59
C GLU A 122 -8.50 4.18 20.05
N ASP A 123 -9.66 4.20 19.40
CA ASP A 123 -10.77 3.27 19.60
C ASP A 123 -10.57 1.90 18.92
N GLY A 124 -9.42 1.65 18.29
CA GLY A 124 -8.98 0.32 17.85
C GLY A 124 -7.50 0.09 18.10
N ASP A 125 -7.00 -1.08 17.71
CA ASP A 125 -5.66 -1.56 18.06
C ASP A 125 -4.55 -0.77 17.36
N PRO A 126 -3.38 -0.57 18.01
CA PRO A 126 -2.25 0.06 17.35
C PRO A 126 -1.79 -0.80 16.16
N VAL A 127 -1.17 -0.14 15.18
CA VAL A 127 -0.65 -0.80 13.97
C VAL A 127 0.62 -1.55 14.35
N GLY A 128 0.62 -2.88 14.18
CA GLY A 128 1.80 -3.71 14.37
C GLY A 128 2.81 -3.45 13.26
N ILE A 129 4.05 -3.13 13.62
CA ILE A 129 5.10 -2.80 12.63
C ILE A 129 5.39 -4.01 11.73
N ASN A 130 5.51 -5.21 12.31
CA ASN A 130 5.77 -6.43 11.56
C ASN A 130 4.56 -6.87 10.71
N ALA A 131 3.34 -6.70 11.23
CA ALA A 131 2.12 -6.95 10.44
C ALA A 131 2.03 -6.02 9.22
N LEU A 132 2.32 -4.72 9.39
CA LEU A 132 2.40 -3.77 8.29
C LEU A 132 3.55 -4.11 7.33
N LEU A 133 4.68 -4.59 7.83
CA LEU A 133 5.84 -4.99 7.02
C LEU A 133 5.48 -6.14 6.10
N HIS A 134 4.91 -7.22 6.65
CA HIS A 134 4.48 -8.36 5.87
C HIS A 134 3.34 -8.00 4.90
N ALA A 135 2.41 -7.12 5.28
CA ALA A 135 1.40 -6.62 4.36
C ALA A 135 2.02 -5.83 3.18
N CYS A 136 3.05 -5.01 3.42
CA CYS A 136 3.79 -4.33 2.36
C CYS A 136 4.53 -5.33 1.45
N ILE A 137 5.14 -6.38 2.02
CA ILE A 137 5.79 -7.45 1.25
C ILE A 137 4.77 -8.17 0.36
N ALA A 138 3.63 -8.57 0.92
CA ALA A 138 2.55 -9.23 0.17
C ALA A 138 2.03 -8.34 -0.96
N ALA A 139 1.84 -7.03 -0.70
CA ALA A 139 1.44 -6.08 -1.74
C ALA A 139 2.48 -6.03 -2.89
N LEU A 140 3.77 -5.97 -2.56
CA LEU A 140 4.84 -5.96 -3.57
C LEU A 140 4.88 -7.25 -4.40
N MET A 141 4.66 -8.41 -3.76
CA MET A 141 4.58 -9.70 -4.45
C MET A 141 3.43 -9.77 -5.46
N GLU A 142 2.32 -9.10 -5.16
CA GLU A 142 1.15 -8.97 -6.05
C GLU A 142 1.30 -7.83 -7.10
N GLY A 143 2.47 -7.18 -7.14
CA GLY A 143 2.77 -6.08 -8.07
C GLY A 143 2.12 -4.76 -7.70
N ALA A 144 1.72 -4.58 -6.44
CA ALA A 144 1.23 -3.32 -5.88
C ALA A 144 2.37 -2.58 -5.16
N SER A 145 2.76 -1.42 -5.70
CA SER A 145 3.84 -0.59 -5.12
C SER A 145 3.38 0.18 -3.88
N TYR A 146 2.08 0.33 -3.71
CA TYR A 146 1.45 1.13 -2.68
C TYR A 146 0.45 0.30 -1.87
N LEU A 147 0.10 0.79 -0.68
CA LEU A 147 -0.85 0.16 0.22
C LEU A 147 -1.84 1.18 0.76
N TRP A 148 -3.12 0.84 0.71
CA TRP A 148 -4.20 1.55 1.37
C TRP A 148 -4.57 0.81 2.66
N LEU A 149 -4.41 1.50 3.79
CA LEU A 149 -4.84 1.06 5.12
C LEU A 149 -5.66 2.20 5.71
N ASP A 150 -6.96 1.97 5.96
CA ASP A 150 -7.89 3.02 6.41
C ASP A 150 -7.35 3.84 7.60
N ARG A 151 -6.70 3.19 8.56
CA ARG A 151 -6.14 3.77 9.79
C ARG A 151 -5.08 4.84 9.50
N LEU A 152 -4.33 4.70 8.40
CA LEU A 152 -3.30 5.66 7.96
C LEU A 152 -3.73 6.51 6.76
N CYS A 153 -4.67 6.02 5.95
CA CYS A 153 -5.03 6.65 4.68
C CYS A 153 -6.28 7.54 4.79
N ILE A 154 -7.06 7.39 5.85
CA ILE A 154 -8.16 8.29 6.23
C ILE A 154 -7.68 9.18 7.37
N MET A 155 -7.97 10.48 7.30
CA MET A 155 -7.72 11.40 8.41
C MET A 155 -8.69 11.10 9.55
N GLN A 156 -8.21 10.38 10.54
CA GLN A 156 -9.03 9.89 11.64
C GLN A 156 -9.60 11.00 12.54
N THR A 157 -8.98 12.18 12.50
CA THR A 157 -9.43 13.38 13.21
C THR A 157 -10.43 14.24 12.44
N SER A 158 -10.70 13.95 11.15
CA SER A 158 -11.54 14.77 10.28
C SER A 158 -12.85 14.06 9.93
N LYS A 159 -13.98 14.64 10.36
CA LYS A 159 -15.31 14.12 10.01
C LYS A 159 -15.59 14.20 8.51
N ASP A 160 -15.16 15.28 7.87
CA ASP A 160 -15.36 15.50 6.43
C ASP A 160 -14.56 14.48 5.61
N ASP A 161 -13.29 14.23 5.99
CA ASP A 161 -12.47 13.23 5.31
C ASP A 161 -13.04 11.82 5.50
N LYS A 162 -13.48 11.46 6.72
CA LYS A 162 -14.15 10.18 6.98
C LYS A 162 -15.39 10.01 6.10
N ALA A 163 -16.29 10.99 6.07
CA ALA A 163 -17.50 10.92 5.24
C ALA A 163 -17.17 10.80 3.74
N TRP A 164 -16.18 11.58 3.28
CA TRP A 164 -15.74 11.57 1.89
C TRP A 164 -15.10 10.23 1.49
N GLN A 165 -14.28 9.64 2.37
CA GLN A 165 -13.63 8.35 2.15
C GLN A 165 -14.63 7.20 2.19
N ILE A 166 -15.54 7.17 3.17
CA ILE A 166 -16.56 6.13 3.30
C ILE A 166 -17.43 6.06 2.04
N THR A 167 -17.86 7.21 1.52
CA THR A 167 -18.67 7.26 0.27
C THR A 167 -17.90 6.83 -0.98
N ARG A 168 -16.57 6.69 -0.91
CA ARG A 168 -15.68 6.27 -2.01
C ARG A 168 -15.00 4.93 -1.77
N MET A 169 -15.20 4.32 -0.61
CA MET A 169 -14.46 3.14 -0.18
C MET A 169 -14.67 1.96 -1.13
N TYR A 170 -15.89 1.79 -1.66
CA TYR A 170 -16.16 0.79 -2.69
C TYR A 170 -15.22 0.95 -3.90
N GLY A 171 -15.01 2.18 -4.39
CA GLY A 171 -14.07 2.47 -5.48
C GLY A 171 -12.62 2.17 -5.10
N VAL A 172 -12.23 2.48 -3.86
CA VAL A 172 -10.89 2.13 -3.36
C VAL A 172 -10.64 0.63 -3.41
N TYR A 173 -11.61 -0.20 -3.01
CA TYR A 173 -11.47 -1.66 -3.12
C TYR A 173 -11.63 -2.17 -4.56
N MET A 174 -12.54 -1.61 -5.34
CA MET A 174 -12.77 -1.99 -6.73
C MET A 174 -11.54 -1.79 -7.62
N ASP A 175 -10.84 -0.67 -7.44
CA ASP A 175 -9.69 -0.29 -8.25
C ASP A 175 -8.35 -0.81 -7.72
N CYS A 176 -8.34 -1.46 -6.54
CA CYS A 176 -7.10 -2.00 -6.01
C CYS A 176 -6.63 -3.22 -6.82
N LYS A 177 -5.32 -3.45 -6.81
CA LYS A 177 -4.68 -4.59 -7.47
C LYS A 177 -5.04 -5.91 -6.78
N VAL A 178 -5.04 -5.89 -5.46
CA VAL A 178 -5.36 -7.01 -4.57
C VAL A 178 -5.92 -6.46 -3.26
N CYS A 179 -6.93 -7.12 -2.69
CA CYS A 179 -7.29 -6.92 -1.30
C CYS A 179 -6.54 -7.92 -0.42
N LEU A 180 -5.80 -7.40 0.56
CA LEU A 180 -5.13 -8.21 1.57
C LEU A 180 -6.05 -8.30 2.79
N VAL A 181 -6.52 -9.51 3.09
CA VAL A 181 -7.41 -9.82 4.20
C VAL A 181 -6.58 -10.26 5.41
N LEU A 182 -6.67 -9.50 6.49
CA LEU A 182 -6.01 -9.74 7.77
C LEU A 182 -7.10 -10.01 8.81
N PRO A 183 -7.58 -11.27 8.91
CA PRO A 183 -8.81 -11.58 9.64
C PRO A 183 -8.67 -11.32 11.15
N GLY A 184 -7.44 -11.47 11.68
CA GLY A 184 -7.11 -11.18 13.07
C GLY A 184 -6.82 -9.71 13.41
N GLY A 185 -6.92 -8.80 12.43
CA GLY A 185 -6.57 -7.38 12.61
C GLY A 185 -5.16 -7.01 12.14
N ILE A 186 -4.79 -5.75 12.32
CA ILE A 186 -3.50 -5.18 11.87
C ILE A 186 -2.42 -5.18 12.97
N ARG A 187 -2.75 -5.69 14.16
CA ARG A 187 -1.83 -5.71 15.29
C ARG A 187 -0.81 -6.85 15.19
N ARG A 188 -1.27 -8.02 14.77
CA ARG A 188 -0.53 -9.25 14.49
C ARG A 188 -1.33 -10.08 13.49
N PHE A 189 -0.69 -11.08 12.88
CA PHE A 189 -1.44 -12.09 12.15
C PHE A 189 -1.92 -13.19 13.10
N VAL A 190 -3.04 -13.79 12.72
CA VAL A 190 -3.62 -14.96 13.39
C VAL A 190 -3.22 -16.22 12.65
N THR A 191 -3.16 -17.34 13.37
CA THR A 191 -2.99 -18.66 12.74
C THR A 191 -4.29 -19.12 12.09
N GLU A 192 -4.23 -20.19 11.30
CA GLU A 192 -5.41 -20.79 10.67
C GLU A 192 -6.43 -21.37 11.67
N GLU A 193 -5.98 -21.63 12.91
CA GLU A 193 -6.78 -22.25 13.97
C GLU A 193 -7.52 -21.23 14.84
N GLU A 194 -7.15 -19.95 14.74
CA GLU A 194 -7.76 -18.88 15.55
C GLU A 194 -9.06 -18.38 14.94
N GLU A 195 -10.12 -18.40 15.74
CA GLU A 195 -11.40 -17.79 15.36
C GLU A 195 -11.27 -16.27 15.27
N THR A 196 -11.93 -15.66 14.28
CA THR A 196 -11.92 -14.21 14.09
C THR A 196 -13.33 -13.69 13.81
N THR A 197 -13.56 -12.42 14.14
CA THR A 197 -14.83 -11.73 13.89
C THR A 197 -14.86 -11.04 12.53
N TRP A 198 -13.86 -11.27 11.66
CA TRP A 198 -13.70 -10.52 10.43
C TRP A 198 -14.90 -10.66 9.48
N ILE A 199 -15.42 -11.88 9.30
CA ILE A 199 -16.52 -12.13 8.38
C ILE A 199 -17.86 -11.56 8.86
N GLU A 200 -17.99 -11.30 10.16
CA GLU A 200 -19.22 -10.82 10.80
C GLU A 200 -19.42 -9.30 10.63
N ARG A 201 -18.42 -8.59 10.11
CA ARG A 201 -18.47 -7.14 9.90
C ARG A 201 -19.34 -6.78 8.71
N GLY A 202 -20.09 -5.69 8.85
CA GLY A 202 -20.93 -5.14 7.78
C GLY A 202 -20.17 -4.65 6.53
N TRP A 203 -18.85 -4.49 6.59
CA TRP A 203 -18.04 -4.03 5.45
C TRP A 203 -17.36 -5.16 4.69
N THR A 204 -17.23 -6.36 5.27
CA THR A 204 -16.37 -7.42 4.72
C THR A 204 -16.78 -7.87 3.32
N LEU A 205 -18.09 -7.95 3.04
CA LEU A 205 -18.56 -8.37 1.73
C LEU A 205 -18.04 -7.46 0.61
N GLN A 206 -18.14 -6.14 0.75
CA GLN A 206 -17.65 -5.23 -0.30
C GLN A 206 -16.12 -5.24 -0.40
N GLU A 207 -15.41 -5.39 0.73
CA GLU A 207 -13.95 -5.36 0.78
C GLU A 207 -13.34 -6.53 -0.01
N VAL A 208 -14.05 -7.66 -0.06
CA VAL A 208 -13.59 -8.91 -0.71
C VAL A 208 -14.16 -9.10 -2.11
N THR A 209 -15.37 -8.59 -2.38
CA THR A 209 -16.06 -8.81 -3.68
C THR A 209 -15.91 -7.67 -4.68
N ALA A 210 -15.64 -6.44 -4.23
CA ALA A 210 -15.30 -5.34 -5.12
C ALA A 210 -13.95 -5.54 -5.87
N PRO A 211 -12.85 -5.96 -5.21
CA PRO A 211 -11.58 -6.16 -5.90
C PRO A 211 -11.65 -7.37 -6.85
N LYS A 212 -10.76 -7.39 -7.85
CA LYS A 212 -10.63 -8.53 -8.77
C LYS A 212 -9.92 -9.74 -8.14
N SER A 213 -9.14 -9.50 -7.08
CA SER A 213 -8.35 -10.51 -6.38
C SER A 213 -8.31 -10.18 -4.90
N SER A 214 -8.43 -11.20 -4.06
CA SER A 214 -8.36 -11.11 -2.60
C SER A 214 -7.48 -12.22 -2.07
N THR A 215 -6.55 -11.90 -1.17
CA THR A 215 -5.60 -12.83 -0.55
C THR A 215 -5.71 -12.74 0.96
N VAL A 216 -5.90 -13.86 1.63
CA VAL A 216 -5.92 -13.93 3.09
C VAL A 216 -4.50 -14.15 3.60
N ILE A 217 -4.09 -13.36 4.59
CA ILE A 217 -2.79 -13.47 5.25
C ILE A 217 -2.99 -14.00 6.67
N VAL A 218 -2.36 -15.12 6.97
CA VAL A 218 -2.33 -15.78 8.28
C VAL A 218 -0.87 -16.05 8.68
N GLY A 219 -0.61 -16.12 9.99
CA GLY A 219 0.68 -16.51 10.53
C GLY A 219 0.87 -18.02 10.46
N HIS A 220 2.10 -18.47 10.21
CA HIS A 220 2.47 -19.88 10.32
C HIS A 220 2.94 -20.19 11.74
N ILE A 221 2.43 -21.29 12.31
CA ILE A 221 3.04 -21.92 13.49
C ILE A 221 4.32 -22.61 13.00
N LEU A 222 5.49 -22.14 13.45
CA LEU A 222 6.69 -22.97 13.39
C LEU A 222 6.53 -24.03 14.47
N ALA A 223 6.03 -25.20 14.08
CA ALA A 223 5.95 -26.39 14.93
C ALA A 223 7.33 -27.05 15.11
#